data_AF-A0A381EKK2-F1
#
_entry.id   AF-A0A381EKK2-F1
#
_cell.length_a   1.000
_cell.length_b   1.000
_cell.length_c   1.000
_cell.angle_alpha   90.00
_cell.angle_beta   90.00
_cell.angle_gamma   90.00
#
_symmetry.space_group_name_H-M   'P 1'
#
loop_
_entity.id
_entity.type
_entity.pdbx_description
1 polymer ?
#
loop_
_entity_poly.entity_id
_entity_poly.type
_entity_poly.pdbx_seq_one_letter_code
_entity_poly.pdbx_strand_id
1 'polypeptide(L)'
;MMKRAISSFLLNFDKSYYYKDFTQKVSGLRFYAPEQMGLIDSTPSIKSDMYAFGLCMLKLLLDGFENCNILESYKSPKDLEAIYQAVLDQYELTDIENEILLLVKKCCCFEPESRISLSDLCKEILRLYNTAVPKNTYELRYENATTLKKYAENNDLDIDELDSIREHIQERITDHTAYIRQFEEEHNGKLKSKLEIAINDLVFICSVVKNTDSYLWVWQVRENEPTRIEKIATWGLKLRHNFVFTTKGYCAPKSCASNIATLKHELDYRFKLNKLEIEQKRLM
;
A
#
# COMPACT_ATOMS: atom_id res chain seq x y z
N MET A 1 19.73 -7.96 -6.69
CA MET A 1 18.80 -7.75 -7.82
C MET A 1 17.80 -6.69 -7.41
N MET A 2 17.88 -5.48 -7.98
CA MET A 2 17.06 -4.33 -7.60
C MET A 2 15.65 -4.53 -8.15
N LYS A 3 14.65 -4.85 -7.31
CA LYS A 3 13.25 -4.86 -7.74
C LYS A 3 12.89 -3.43 -8.16
N ARG A 4 12.78 -3.17 -9.47
CA ARG A 4 12.23 -1.91 -9.98
C ARG A 4 10.82 -1.76 -9.41
N ALA A 5 10.49 -0.58 -8.91
CA ALA A 5 9.10 -0.25 -8.58
C ALA A 5 8.27 -0.39 -9.86
N ILE A 6 7.31 -1.31 -9.87
CA ILE A 6 6.36 -1.45 -10.98
C ILE A 6 5.23 -0.48 -10.66
N SER A 7 5.13 0.59 -11.45
CA SER A 7 4.02 1.53 -11.40
C SER A 7 3.09 1.25 -12.58
N SER A 8 1.81 1.09 -12.29
CA SER A 8 0.75 0.94 -13.30
C SER A 8 0.04 2.27 -13.50
N PHE A 9 -0.13 2.68 -14.76
CA PHE A 9 -0.84 3.91 -15.14
C PHE A 9 -2.00 3.56 -16.07
N LEU A 10 -3.18 4.12 -15.80
CA LEU A 10 -4.27 4.11 -16.77
C LEU A 10 -3.96 5.18 -17.83
N LEU A 11 -3.93 4.77 -19.10
CA LEU A 11 -3.64 5.63 -20.25
C LEU A 11 -4.85 5.63 -21.19
N ASN A 12 -4.85 6.54 -22.17
CA ASN A 12 -5.84 6.64 -23.25
C ASN A 12 -7.24 7.08 -22.79
N PHE A 13 -7.33 8.35 -22.38
CA PHE A 13 -8.58 9.00 -21.98
C PHE A 13 -9.34 9.64 -23.15
N ASP A 14 -8.90 9.47 -24.40
CA ASP A 14 -9.46 10.14 -25.57
C ASP A 14 -10.95 9.81 -25.82
N LYS A 15 -11.47 8.74 -25.19
CA LYS A 15 -12.87 8.31 -25.22
C LYS A 15 -13.56 8.28 -23.84
N SER A 16 -12.95 8.87 -22.82
CA SER A 16 -13.36 8.73 -21.41
C SER A 16 -14.63 9.50 -21.01
N TYR A 17 -15.12 10.41 -21.85
CA TYR A 17 -16.11 11.41 -21.42
C TYR A 17 -17.56 11.20 -21.90
N TYR A 18 -17.82 10.29 -22.84
CA TYR A 18 -19.19 10.07 -23.34
C TYR A 18 -19.50 8.58 -23.44
N TYR A 19 -20.08 8.03 -22.36
CA TYR A 19 -20.72 6.71 -22.34
C TYR A 19 -21.88 6.56 -23.35
N LYS A 20 -22.26 7.65 -24.03
CA LYS A 20 -23.50 7.77 -24.81
C LYS A 20 -23.38 7.37 -26.29
N ASP A 21 -22.17 7.30 -26.86
CA ASP A 21 -21.98 7.12 -28.31
C ASP A 21 -21.01 5.98 -28.69
N PHE A 22 -21.11 4.82 -28.04
CA PHE A 22 -20.41 3.61 -28.49
C PHE A 22 -21.26 2.81 -29.49
N THR A 23 -21.63 3.41 -30.62
CA THR A 23 -22.29 2.72 -31.76
C THR A 23 -21.29 2.18 -32.79
N GLN A 24 -19.98 2.42 -32.62
CA GLN A 24 -18.96 1.90 -33.52
C GLN A 24 -18.57 0.47 -33.14
N LYS A 25 -18.68 -0.46 -34.09
CA LYS A 25 -18.08 -1.80 -34.02
C LYS A 25 -16.56 -1.68 -33.96
N VAL A 26 -16.02 -1.57 -32.76
CA VAL A 26 -14.56 -1.67 -32.52
C VAL A 26 -14.20 -3.15 -32.45
N SER A 27 -13.20 -3.58 -33.24
CA SER A 27 -12.60 -4.91 -33.08
C SER A 27 -11.95 -5.02 -31.71
N GLY A 28 -12.30 -6.03 -30.90
CA GLY A 28 -11.74 -6.22 -29.55
C GLY A 28 -12.74 -6.10 -28.39
N LEU A 29 -14.00 -6.49 -28.58
CA LEU A 29 -15.11 -6.45 -27.61
C LEU A 29 -14.91 -7.27 -26.31
N ARG A 30 -13.73 -7.84 -26.07
CA ARG A 30 -13.49 -8.79 -24.96
C ARG A 30 -13.62 -8.17 -23.56
N PHE A 31 -13.62 -6.85 -23.42
CA PHE A 31 -13.71 -6.18 -22.10
C PHE A 31 -14.97 -5.33 -21.93
N TYR A 32 -15.94 -5.45 -22.84
CA TYR A 32 -17.19 -4.69 -22.76
C TYR A 32 -18.15 -5.32 -21.74
N ALA A 33 -18.81 -4.46 -20.96
CA ALA A 33 -19.87 -4.84 -20.05
C ALA A 33 -21.17 -5.19 -20.80
N PRO A 34 -22.06 -6.01 -20.22
CA PRO A 34 -23.34 -6.40 -20.84
C PRO A 34 -24.16 -5.23 -21.41
N GLU A 35 -24.26 -4.13 -20.68
CA GLU A 35 -24.99 -2.92 -21.08
C GLU A 35 -24.32 -2.19 -22.25
N GLN A 36 -22.98 -2.25 -22.36
CA GLN A 36 -22.26 -1.69 -23.50
C GLN A 36 -22.42 -2.55 -24.77
N MET A 37 -22.80 -3.82 -24.59
CA MET A 37 -23.09 -4.75 -25.68
C MET A 37 -24.59 -4.77 -26.05
N GLY A 38 -25.43 -3.97 -25.37
CA GLY A 38 -26.87 -3.97 -25.58
C GLY A 38 -27.57 -5.25 -25.10
N LEU A 39 -26.96 -5.99 -24.17
CA LEU A 39 -27.55 -7.21 -23.59
C LEU A 39 -28.50 -6.93 -22.43
N ILE A 40 -28.41 -5.72 -21.85
CA ILE A 40 -29.27 -5.21 -20.78
C ILE A 40 -29.66 -3.79 -21.17
N ASP A 41 -30.90 -3.42 -20.89
CA ASP A 41 -31.38 -2.04 -21.04
C ASP A 41 -30.91 -1.19 -19.86
N SER A 42 -29.64 -0.80 -19.90
CA SER A 42 -29.00 0.06 -18.92
C SER A 42 -27.99 0.97 -19.62
N THR A 43 -27.78 2.17 -19.07
CA THR A 43 -26.81 3.12 -19.65
C THR A 43 -25.41 2.79 -19.13
N PRO A 44 -24.39 2.67 -20.00
CA PRO A 44 -23.02 2.48 -19.57
C PRO A 44 -22.57 3.57 -18.58
N SER A 45 -21.80 3.18 -17.58
CA SER A 45 -21.36 4.07 -16.49
C SER A 45 -20.05 3.57 -15.88
N ILE A 46 -19.64 4.15 -14.75
CA ILE A 46 -18.53 3.62 -13.95
C ILE A 46 -18.69 2.14 -13.57
N LYS A 47 -19.94 1.63 -13.54
CA LYS A 47 -20.19 0.20 -13.34
C LYS A 47 -19.71 -0.64 -14.52
N SER A 48 -19.72 -0.10 -15.74
CA SER A 48 -19.17 -0.76 -16.94
C SER A 48 -17.64 -0.86 -16.83
N ASP A 49 -16.98 0.20 -16.36
CA ASP A 49 -15.53 0.16 -16.08
C ASP A 49 -15.20 -0.88 -15.00
N MET A 50 -16.08 -1.06 -14.01
CA MET A 50 -15.89 -2.09 -12.99
C MET A 50 -15.95 -3.50 -13.55
N TYR A 51 -16.84 -3.75 -14.51
CA TYR A 51 -16.89 -5.03 -15.21
C TYR A 51 -15.62 -5.27 -16.03
N ALA A 52 -15.17 -4.27 -16.79
CA ALA A 52 -13.92 -4.35 -17.57
C ALA A 52 -12.71 -4.59 -16.67
N PHE A 53 -12.64 -3.91 -15.52
CA PHE A 53 -11.58 -4.10 -14.54
C PHE A 53 -11.59 -5.52 -13.94
N GLY A 54 -12.77 -6.08 -13.65
CA GLY A 54 -12.90 -7.47 -13.20
C GLY A 54 -12.36 -8.48 -14.23
N LEU A 55 -12.61 -8.26 -15.52
CA LEU A 55 -12.02 -9.08 -16.58
C LEU A 55 -10.50 -8.92 -16.70
N CYS A 56 -9.97 -7.71 -16.47
CA CYS A 56 -8.53 -7.50 -16.38
C CYS A 56 -7.92 -8.25 -15.19
N MET A 57 -8.57 -8.23 -14.02
CA MET A 57 -8.16 -9.01 -12.86
C MET A 57 -8.16 -10.51 -13.15
N LEU A 58 -9.20 -11.01 -13.83
CA LEU A 58 -9.27 -12.41 -14.27
C LEU A 58 -8.10 -12.75 -15.20
N LYS A 59 -7.82 -11.91 -16.19
CA LYS A 59 -6.69 -12.13 -17.11
C LYS A 59 -5.35 -12.16 -16.36
N LEU A 60 -5.13 -11.24 -15.42
CA LEU A 60 -3.91 -11.21 -14.61
C LEU A 60 -3.75 -12.46 -13.75
N LEU A 61 -4.84 -12.96 -13.16
CA LEU A 61 -4.84 -14.22 -12.42
C LEU A 61 -4.45 -15.39 -13.32
N LEU A 62 -5.10 -15.51 -14.48
CA LEU A 62 -4.86 -16.61 -15.43
C LEU A 62 -3.47 -16.58 -16.06
N ASP A 63 -2.91 -15.39 -16.29
CA ASP A 63 -1.53 -15.22 -16.76
C ASP A 63 -0.48 -15.64 -15.74
N GLY A 64 -0.87 -15.81 -14.48
CA GLY A 64 -0.04 -16.43 -13.45
C GLY A 64 0.11 -17.95 -13.63
N PHE A 65 -0.76 -18.59 -14.39
CA PHE A 65 -0.74 -20.04 -14.60
C PHE A 65 0.03 -20.41 -15.88
N GLU A 66 0.84 -21.46 -15.81
CA GLU A 66 1.60 -21.93 -16.97
C GLU A 66 0.67 -22.42 -18.09
N ASN A 67 0.87 -21.90 -19.31
CA ASN A 67 0.14 -22.29 -20.52
C ASN A 67 -1.40 -22.18 -20.44
N CYS A 68 -1.94 -21.28 -19.62
CA CYS A 68 -3.38 -21.11 -19.49
C CYS A 68 -4.00 -20.38 -20.71
N ASN A 69 -4.94 -21.05 -21.37
CA ASN A 69 -5.71 -20.50 -22.50
C ASN A 69 -7.22 -20.44 -22.23
N ILE A 70 -7.66 -20.60 -20.99
CA ILE A 70 -9.09 -20.63 -20.63
C ILE A 70 -9.82 -19.38 -21.13
N LEU A 71 -9.21 -18.20 -21.03
CA LEU A 71 -9.86 -16.94 -21.45
C LEU A 71 -10.02 -16.82 -22.98
N GLU A 72 -9.41 -17.68 -23.78
CA GLU A 72 -9.60 -17.67 -25.23
C GLU A 72 -11.02 -18.07 -25.64
N SER A 73 -11.72 -18.82 -24.79
CA SER A 73 -13.13 -19.17 -25.01
C SER A 73 -14.09 -18.01 -24.74
N TYR A 74 -13.65 -16.92 -24.09
CA TYR A 74 -14.50 -15.78 -23.75
C TYR A 74 -14.93 -15.00 -25.00
N LYS A 75 -16.22 -15.04 -25.31
CA LYS A 75 -16.83 -14.30 -26.43
C LYS A 75 -17.89 -13.31 -25.95
N SER A 76 -18.53 -13.60 -24.82
CA SER A 76 -19.60 -12.79 -24.25
C SER A 76 -19.69 -13.00 -22.72
N PRO A 77 -20.41 -12.12 -22.01
CA PRO A 77 -20.64 -12.26 -20.57
C PRO A 77 -21.23 -13.62 -20.14
N LYS A 78 -21.97 -14.31 -21.03
CA LYS A 78 -22.57 -15.62 -20.74
C LYS A 78 -21.55 -16.74 -20.57
N ASP A 79 -20.33 -16.56 -21.09
CA ASP A 79 -19.27 -17.57 -21.03
C ASP A 79 -18.55 -17.57 -19.67
N LEU A 80 -18.76 -16.54 -18.83
CA LEU A 80 -18.01 -16.37 -17.58
C LEU A 80 -18.21 -17.51 -16.59
N GLU A 81 -19.43 -18.02 -16.44
CA GLU A 81 -19.69 -19.10 -15.48
C GLU A 81 -18.92 -20.37 -15.85
N ALA A 82 -18.92 -20.72 -17.15
CA ALA A 82 -18.16 -21.85 -17.64
C ALA A 82 -16.64 -21.62 -17.49
N ILE A 83 -16.17 -20.39 -17.70
CA ILE A 83 -14.76 -20.03 -17.46
C ILE A 83 -14.39 -20.17 -15.99
N TYR A 84 -15.22 -19.66 -15.07
CA TYR A 84 -14.97 -19.79 -13.63
C TYR A 84 -14.93 -21.25 -13.19
N GLN A 85 -15.85 -22.07 -13.69
CA GLN A 85 -15.84 -23.50 -13.40
C GLN A 85 -14.58 -24.18 -13.95
N ALA A 86 -14.20 -23.88 -15.19
CA ALA A 86 -12.98 -24.41 -15.78
C ALA A 86 -11.72 -24.05 -14.98
N VAL A 87 -11.64 -22.84 -14.41
CA VAL A 87 -10.53 -22.45 -13.53
C VAL A 87 -10.49 -23.30 -12.27
N LEU A 88 -11.65 -23.48 -11.61
CA LEU A 88 -11.75 -24.27 -10.38
C LEU A 88 -11.49 -25.76 -10.61
N ASP A 89 -11.83 -26.29 -11.78
CA ASP A 89 -11.63 -27.70 -12.13
C ASP A 89 -10.18 -28.00 -12.54
N GLN A 90 -9.49 -27.04 -13.17
CA GLN A 90 -8.16 -27.25 -13.74
C GLN A 90 -7.01 -26.81 -12.83
N TYR A 91 -7.27 -25.92 -11.86
CA TYR A 91 -6.22 -25.34 -11.01
C TYR A 91 -6.58 -25.41 -9.53
N GLU A 92 -5.62 -25.84 -8.72
CA GLU A 92 -5.69 -25.74 -7.26
C GLU A 92 -5.30 -24.31 -6.84
N LEU A 93 -6.31 -23.47 -6.64
CA LEU A 93 -6.12 -22.08 -6.23
C LEU A 93 -5.70 -21.99 -4.76
N THR A 94 -4.72 -21.14 -4.46
CA THR A 94 -4.42 -20.72 -3.08
C THR A 94 -5.60 -19.92 -2.48
N ASP A 95 -5.61 -19.75 -1.16
CA ASP A 95 -6.64 -18.94 -0.48
C ASP A 95 -6.75 -17.52 -1.08
N ILE A 96 -5.60 -16.88 -1.35
CA ILE A 96 -5.57 -15.53 -1.94
C ILE A 96 -6.11 -15.53 -3.37
N GLU A 97 -5.75 -16.53 -4.19
CA GLU A 97 -6.24 -16.63 -5.57
C GLU A 97 -7.74 -16.91 -5.63
N ASN A 98 -8.26 -17.74 -4.71
CA ASN A 98 -9.70 -17.94 -4.53
C ASN A 98 -10.41 -16.62 -4.19
N GLU A 99 -9.88 -15.83 -3.25
CA GLU A 99 -10.45 -14.54 -2.91
C GLU A 99 -10.38 -13.52 -4.07
N ILE A 100 -9.32 -13.53 -4.87
CA ILE A 100 -9.22 -12.73 -6.10
C ILE A 100 -10.31 -13.15 -7.09
N LEU A 101 -10.50 -14.44 -7.32
CA LEU A 101 -11.55 -14.96 -8.21
C LEU A 101 -12.95 -14.56 -7.73
N LEU A 102 -13.20 -14.56 -6.42
CA LEU A 102 -14.45 -14.07 -5.84
C LEU A 102 -14.65 -12.56 -6.09
N LEU A 103 -13.60 -11.74 -6.00
CA LEU A 103 -13.66 -10.32 -6.36
C LEU A 103 -13.95 -10.12 -7.84
N VAL A 104 -13.33 -10.91 -8.73
CA VAL A 104 -13.64 -10.92 -10.17
C VAL A 104 -15.14 -11.16 -10.38
N LYS A 105 -15.72 -12.19 -9.74
CA LYS A 105 -17.15 -12.49 -9.85
C LYS A 105 -18.02 -11.30 -9.41
N LYS A 106 -17.66 -10.63 -8.31
CA LYS A 106 -18.37 -9.43 -7.81
C LYS A 106 -18.23 -8.21 -8.73
N CYS A 107 -17.11 -8.06 -9.43
CA CYS A 107 -16.93 -7.00 -10.43
C CYS A 107 -17.72 -7.31 -11.72
N CYS A 108 -17.74 -8.58 -12.12
CA CYS A 108 -18.32 -9.05 -13.38
C CYS A 108 -19.79 -9.51 -13.25
N CYS A 109 -20.52 -9.06 -12.23
CA CYS A 109 -21.97 -9.31 -12.15
C CYS A 109 -22.66 -8.80 -13.43
N PHE A 110 -23.58 -9.59 -13.96
CA PHE A 110 -24.30 -9.25 -15.19
C PHE A 110 -25.02 -7.91 -15.03
N GLU A 111 -25.82 -7.77 -13.95
CA GLU A 111 -26.50 -6.52 -13.60
C GLU A 111 -25.53 -5.46 -13.03
N PRO A 112 -25.48 -4.22 -13.58
CA PRO A 112 -24.58 -3.16 -13.11
C PRO A 112 -24.70 -2.83 -11.62
N GLU A 113 -25.93 -2.79 -11.10
CA GLU A 113 -26.19 -2.45 -9.69
C GLU A 113 -25.73 -3.53 -8.71
N SER A 114 -25.60 -4.77 -9.17
CA SER A 114 -25.09 -5.88 -8.34
C SER A 114 -23.56 -5.92 -8.28
N ARG A 115 -22.87 -5.04 -9.00
CA ARG A 115 -21.40 -4.98 -9.00
C ARG A 115 -20.88 -4.27 -7.76
N ILE A 116 -19.81 -4.81 -7.18
CA ILE A 116 -19.08 -4.19 -6.05
C ILE A 116 -18.74 -2.71 -6.35
N SER A 117 -18.77 -1.87 -5.32
CA SER A 117 -18.35 -0.47 -5.45
C SER A 117 -16.83 -0.38 -5.61
N LEU A 118 -16.33 0.68 -6.28
CA LEU A 118 -14.89 0.92 -6.38
C LEU A 118 -14.24 1.07 -4.99
N SER A 119 -14.92 1.72 -4.05
CA SER A 119 -14.42 1.89 -2.69
C SER A 119 -14.22 0.55 -1.98
N ASP A 120 -15.20 -0.35 -2.09
CA ASP A 120 -15.13 -1.65 -1.43
C ASP A 120 -14.14 -2.58 -2.14
N LEU A 121 -14.04 -2.52 -3.47
CA LEU A 121 -13.01 -3.25 -4.20
C LEU A 121 -11.61 -2.80 -3.77
N CYS A 122 -11.36 -1.50 -3.64
CA CYS A 122 -10.09 -0.98 -3.15
C CYS A 122 -9.76 -1.49 -1.74
N LYS A 123 -10.74 -1.53 -0.82
CA LYS A 123 -10.55 -2.07 0.53
C LYS A 123 -10.16 -3.55 0.50
N GLU A 124 -10.87 -4.36 -0.30
CA GLU A 124 -10.61 -5.79 -0.39
C GLU A 124 -9.26 -6.10 -1.06
N ILE A 125 -8.91 -5.41 -2.15
CA ILE A 125 -7.59 -5.55 -2.79
C ILE A 125 -6.48 -5.16 -1.80
N LEU A 126 -6.65 -4.08 -1.04
CA LEU A 126 -5.67 -3.69 -0.01
C LEU A 126 -5.55 -4.75 1.09
N ARG A 127 -6.67 -5.36 1.53
CA ARG A 127 -6.65 -6.46 2.51
C ARG A 127 -5.91 -7.69 1.97
N LEU A 128 -6.19 -8.10 0.75
CA LEU A 128 -5.51 -9.24 0.11
C LEU A 128 -4.03 -8.96 -0.07
N TYR A 129 -3.68 -7.78 -0.58
CA TYR A 129 -2.29 -7.33 -0.68
C TYR A 129 -1.61 -7.37 0.69
N ASN A 130 -2.31 -6.94 1.76
CA ASN A 130 -1.85 -6.98 3.15
C ASN A 130 -1.57 -8.38 3.69
N THR A 131 -2.27 -9.37 3.17
CA THR A 131 -2.11 -10.77 3.56
C THR A 131 -1.02 -11.46 2.74
N ALA A 132 -1.00 -11.25 1.43
CA ALA A 132 -0.13 -11.98 0.51
C ALA A 132 1.33 -11.47 0.47
N VAL A 133 1.53 -10.16 0.65
CA VAL A 133 2.87 -9.57 0.51
C VAL A 133 3.60 -9.53 1.88
N PRO A 134 4.84 -9.99 2.00
CA PRO A 134 5.57 -9.85 3.25
C PRO A 134 5.77 -8.38 3.62
N LYS A 135 5.58 -8.03 4.89
CA LYS A 135 5.96 -6.72 5.40
C LYS A 135 7.49 -6.61 5.39
N ASN A 136 8.02 -5.49 4.92
CA ASN A 136 9.42 -5.17 5.15
C ASN A 136 9.60 -4.77 6.62
N THR A 137 10.79 -5.03 7.15
CA THR A 137 11.18 -4.55 8.49
C THR A 137 12.30 -3.55 8.33
N TYR A 138 12.15 -2.34 8.87
CA TYR A 138 13.16 -1.30 8.77
C TYR A 138 13.76 -0.97 10.13
N GLU A 139 15.07 -0.69 10.14
CA GLU A 139 15.80 -0.42 11.37
C GLU A 139 15.73 1.06 11.75
N LEU A 140 15.36 1.32 13.01
CA LEU A 140 15.42 2.60 13.70
C LEU A 140 16.61 2.57 14.65
N ARG A 141 17.72 3.19 14.24
CA ARG A 141 18.96 3.17 15.03
C ARG A 141 19.13 4.49 15.77
N TYR A 142 19.34 4.45 17.08
CA TYR A 142 19.62 5.68 17.82
C TYR A 142 20.98 6.28 17.43
N GLU A 143 21.05 7.61 17.36
CA GLU A 143 22.30 8.34 17.10
C GLU A 143 22.89 8.96 18.37
N ASN A 144 22.04 9.50 19.25
CA ASN A 144 22.45 10.37 20.35
C ASN A 144 22.26 9.72 21.74
N ALA A 145 23.36 9.51 22.46
CA ALA A 145 23.35 8.95 23.82
C ALA A 145 22.51 9.80 24.80
N THR A 146 22.46 11.12 24.62
CA THR A 146 21.66 12.03 25.47
C THR A 146 20.15 11.75 25.34
N THR A 147 19.70 11.40 24.14
CA THR A 147 18.30 11.06 23.90
C THR A 147 17.94 9.74 24.57
N LEU A 148 18.81 8.73 24.43
CA LEU A 148 18.59 7.43 25.04
C LEU A 148 18.61 7.54 26.57
N LYS A 149 19.51 8.36 27.11
CA LYS A 149 19.58 8.67 28.55
C LYS A 149 18.27 9.28 29.06
N LYS A 150 17.74 10.30 28.38
CA LYS A 150 16.44 10.90 28.75
C LYS A 150 15.30 9.90 28.70
N TYR A 151 15.29 9.03 27.70
CA TYR A 151 14.28 7.97 27.60
C TYR A 151 14.40 6.97 28.77
N ALA A 152 15.62 6.54 29.08
CA ALA A 152 15.89 5.63 30.20
C ALA A 152 15.47 6.25 31.54
N GLU A 153 15.86 7.51 31.80
CA GLU A 153 15.48 8.27 33.00
C GLU A 153 13.95 8.39 33.16
N ASN A 154 13.22 8.64 32.06
CA ASN A 154 11.76 8.77 32.10
C ASN A 154 11.02 7.45 32.37
N ASN A 155 11.68 6.31 32.12
CA ASN A 155 11.09 4.97 32.21
C ASN A 155 11.74 4.12 33.32
N ASP A 156 12.50 4.75 34.22
CA ASP A 156 13.22 4.08 35.33
C ASP A 156 14.12 2.91 34.86
N LEU A 157 14.77 3.06 33.70
CA LEU A 157 15.69 2.08 33.12
C LEU A 157 17.15 2.43 33.38
N ASP A 158 18.00 1.42 33.51
CA ASP A 158 19.45 1.62 33.60
C ASP A 158 20.04 1.98 32.23
N ILE A 159 20.74 3.12 32.15
CA ILE A 159 21.39 3.60 30.94
C ILE A 159 22.58 2.73 30.51
N ASP A 160 23.19 2.01 31.45
CA ASP A 160 24.29 1.10 31.17
C ASP A 160 23.79 -0.24 30.61
N GLU A 161 22.50 -0.56 30.78
CA GLU A 161 21.84 -1.75 30.24
C GLU A 161 21.11 -1.46 28.90
N LEU A 162 21.89 -1.22 27.84
CA LEU A 162 21.36 -0.88 26.51
C LEU A 162 20.37 -1.91 25.94
N ASP A 163 20.50 -3.20 26.29
CA ASP A 163 19.56 -4.25 25.86
C ASP A 163 18.19 -4.10 26.51
N SER A 164 18.13 -3.72 27.80
CA SER A 164 16.89 -3.45 28.53
C SER A 164 16.10 -2.29 27.89
N ILE A 165 16.80 -1.21 27.54
CA ILE A 165 16.20 -0.07 26.83
C ILE A 165 15.70 -0.47 25.44
N ARG A 166 16.49 -1.26 24.71
CA ARG A 166 16.11 -1.74 23.38
C ARG A 166 14.85 -2.59 23.45
N GLU A 167 14.78 -3.53 24.38
CA GLU A 167 13.64 -4.44 24.57
C GLU A 167 12.39 -3.66 24.97
N HIS A 168 12.51 -2.73 25.93
CA HIS A 168 11.41 -1.87 26.34
C HIS A 168 10.81 -1.06 25.17
N ILE A 169 11.66 -0.46 24.32
CA ILE A 169 11.19 0.24 23.12
C ILE A 169 10.59 -0.74 22.11
N GLN A 170 11.24 -1.89 21.89
CA GLN A 170 10.80 -2.88 20.91
C GLN A 170 9.41 -3.43 21.25
N GLU A 171 9.14 -3.74 22.51
CA GLU A 171 7.84 -4.21 22.99
C GLU A 171 6.73 -3.18 22.71
N ARG A 172 7.02 -1.88 22.88
CA ARG A 172 6.06 -0.80 22.64
C ARG A 172 5.74 -0.57 21.17
N ILE A 173 6.63 -0.96 20.23
CA ILE A 173 6.41 -0.76 18.78
C ILE A 173 6.00 -2.02 18.03
N THR A 174 6.23 -3.21 18.59
CA THR A 174 5.95 -4.49 17.92
C THR A 174 4.46 -4.61 17.62
N ASP A 175 4.13 -5.08 16.41
CA ASP A 175 2.77 -5.26 15.88
C ASP A 175 1.88 -4.01 15.78
N HIS A 176 2.43 -2.82 16.06
CA HIS A 176 1.70 -1.57 15.94
C HIS A 176 1.83 -0.95 14.53
N THR A 177 0.79 -0.26 14.11
CA THR A 177 0.80 0.49 12.84
C THR A 177 1.70 1.72 12.99
N ALA A 178 2.60 1.91 12.03
CA ALA A 178 3.41 3.11 11.93
C ALA A 178 2.73 4.17 11.05
N TYR A 179 2.82 5.43 11.48
CA TYR A 179 2.44 6.60 10.69
C TYR A 179 3.63 7.52 10.54
N ILE A 180 3.87 8.05 9.35
CA ILE A 180 5.04 8.87 9.05
C ILE A 180 4.67 10.21 8.46
N ARG A 181 5.36 11.25 8.90
CA ARG A 181 5.22 12.60 8.34
C ARG A 181 6.58 13.23 8.13
N GLN A 182 6.72 13.98 7.04
CA GLN A 182 7.86 14.87 6.84
C GLN A 182 7.49 16.28 7.26
N PHE A 183 8.41 16.96 7.93
CA PHE A 183 8.29 18.38 8.26
C PHE A 183 9.66 19.05 8.14
N GLU A 184 9.65 20.38 8.04
CA GLU A 184 10.85 21.18 8.04
C GLU A 184 10.94 21.93 9.36
N GLU A 185 12.15 22.00 9.92
CA GLU A 185 12.45 22.76 11.12
C GLU A 185 13.68 23.63 10.87
N GLU A 186 13.60 24.89 11.30
CA GLU A 186 14.72 25.81 11.18
C GLU A 186 15.75 25.52 12.27
N HIS A 187 17.00 25.31 11.87
CA HIS A 187 18.11 25.11 12.79
C HIS A 187 19.32 25.91 12.32
N ASN A 188 19.75 26.87 13.14
CA ASN A 188 20.84 27.81 12.85
C ASN A 188 20.65 28.54 11.49
N GLY A 189 19.44 29.03 11.21
CA GLY A 189 19.11 29.75 9.97
C GLY A 189 19.01 28.87 8.72
N LYS A 190 18.99 27.54 8.87
CA LYS A 190 18.79 26.58 7.76
C LYS A 190 17.59 25.69 8.03
N LEU A 191 16.68 25.60 7.07
CA LEU A 191 15.60 24.61 7.07
C LEU A 191 16.19 23.20 6.92
N LYS A 192 15.92 22.34 7.89
CA LYS A 192 16.25 20.91 7.84
C LYS A 192 14.96 20.11 7.79
N SER A 193 14.82 19.31 6.74
CA SER A 193 13.79 18.27 6.70
C SER A 193 14.05 17.24 7.80
N LYS A 194 12.98 16.81 8.48
CA LYS A 194 12.93 15.77 9.51
C LYS A 194 11.77 14.81 9.21
N LEU A 195 11.90 13.56 9.65
CA LEU A 195 10.82 12.59 9.63
C LEU A 195 10.31 12.35 11.04
N GLU A 196 9.00 12.34 11.22
CA GLU A 196 8.34 11.86 12.44
C GLU A 196 7.72 10.51 12.11
N ILE A 197 8.06 9.50 12.90
CA ILE A 197 7.42 8.18 12.82
C ILE A 197 6.70 7.96 14.14
N ALA A 198 5.37 7.95 14.11
CA ALA A 198 4.55 7.57 15.25
C ALA A 198 4.25 6.07 15.20
N ILE A 199 4.54 5.36 16.27
CA ILE A 199 4.22 3.93 16.44
C ILE A 199 3.74 3.74 17.87
N ASN A 200 2.50 3.27 18.03
CA ASN A 200 1.83 3.20 19.34
C ASN A 200 1.86 4.56 20.07
N ASP A 201 2.47 4.64 21.24
CA ASP A 201 2.61 5.79 22.10
C ASP A 201 3.96 6.52 21.94
N LEU A 202 4.79 6.06 21.01
CA LEU A 202 6.12 6.60 20.72
C LEU A 202 6.15 7.42 19.42
N VAL A 203 6.93 8.50 19.44
CA VAL A 203 7.27 9.30 18.27
C VAL A 203 8.78 9.35 18.10
N PHE A 204 9.26 8.83 16.98
CA PHE A 204 10.66 8.84 16.58
C PHE A 204 10.93 10.02 15.65
N ILE A 205 11.83 10.92 16.04
CA ILE A 205 12.32 12.00 15.18
C ILE A 205 13.57 11.52 14.47
N CYS A 206 13.47 11.33 13.17
CA CYS A 206 14.49 10.72 12.35
C CYS A 206 15.12 11.71 11.35
N SER A 207 16.37 11.44 10.99
CA SER A 207 17.06 12.09 9.89
C SER A 207 16.42 11.76 8.54
N VAL A 208 16.32 12.76 7.66
CA VAL A 208 15.90 12.60 6.24
C VAL A 208 17.10 12.53 5.31
N VAL A 209 18.32 12.61 5.85
CA VAL A 209 19.53 12.61 5.04
C VAL A 209 19.55 11.35 4.17
N LYS A 210 19.72 11.54 2.87
CA LYS A 210 20.00 10.47 1.91
C LYS A 210 21.42 9.95 2.16
N ASN A 211 21.60 9.23 3.26
CA ASN A 211 22.77 8.40 3.50
C ASN A 211 22.55 7.02 2.86
N THR A 212 23.66 6.35 2.61
CA THR A 212 23.73 4.95 2.17
C THR A 212 23.57 3.96 3.34
N ASP A 213 23.24 4.47 4.54
CA ASP A 213 23.09 3.66 5.74
C ASP A 213 21.93 2.69 5.57
N SER A 214 21.99 1.54 6.25
CA SER A 214 20.96 0.50 6.17
C SER A 214 19.76 0.73 7.09
N TYR A 215 19.69 1.91 7.74
CA TYR A 215 18.75 2.23 8.81
C TYR A 215 18.40 3.73 8.82
N LEU A 216 17.37 4.09 9.58
CA LEU A 216 17.03 5.48 9.88
C LEU A 216 17.68 5.90 11.19
N TRP A 217 18.43 6.99 11.16
CA TRP A 217 18.96 7.61 12.37
C TRP A 217 17.85 8.27 13.16
N VAL A 218 17.65 7.80 14.38
CA VAL A 218 16.75 8.37 15.38
C VAL A 218 17.52 9.38 16.22
N TRP A 219 17.11 10.64 16.14
CA TRP A 219 17.62 11.73 16.96
C TRP A 219 16.89 11.87 18.28
N GLN A 220 15.57 11.64 18.28
CA GLN A 220 14.73 11.75 19.47
C GLN A 220 13.73 10.60 19.52
N VAL A 221 13.56 10.02 20.71
CA VAL A 221 12.41 9.18 21.06
C VAL A 221 11.57 10.01 22.02
N ARG A 222 10.29 10.21 21.69
CA ARG A 222 9.33 10.93 22.52
C ARG A 222 8.18 10.01 22.84
N GLU A 223 7.59 10.19 24.01
CA GLU A 223 6.45 9.40 24.48
C GLU A 223 5.35 10.31 24.99
N ASN A 224 4.13 9.78 25.09
CA ASN A 224 2.99 10.47 25.69
C ASN A 224 2.67 11.83 25.03
N GLU A 225 2.84 11.96 23.71
CA GLU A 225 2.45 13.13 22.92
C GLU A 225 1.17 12.83 22.09
N PRO A 226 -0.01 12.59 22.70
CA PRO A 226 -1.21 12.09 21.99
C PRO A 226 -1.66 13.04 20.88
N THR A 227 -1.64 14.35 21.11
CA THR A 227 -2.01 15.35 20.10
C THR A 227 -1.07 15.30 18.88
N ARG A 228 0.20 14.99 19.09
CA ARG A 228 1.16 14.87 17.98
C ARG A 228 0.99 13.55 17.25
N ILE A 229 0.78 12.45 17.97
CA ILE A 229 0.48 11.14 17.39
C ILE A 229 -0.77 11.22 16.53
N GLU A 230 -1.86 11.80 17.04
CA GLU A 230 -3.09 12.02 16.29
C GLU A 230 -2.87 12.88 15.05
N LYS A 231 -2.06 13.94 15.17
CA LYS A 231 -1.69 14.78 14.03
C LYS A 231 -0.91 14.00 12.97
N ILE A 232 0.03 13.14 13.36
CA ILE A 232 0.79 12.30 12.43
C ILE A 232 -0.13 11.23 11.81
N ALA A 233 -1.05 10.65 12.58
CA ALA A 233 -1.99 9.66 12.07
C ALA A 233 -3.01 10.26 11.08
N THR A 234 -3.43 11.50 11.32
CA THR A 234 -4.41 12.22 10.50
C THR A 234 -3.80 12.78 9.22
N TRP A 235 -2.62 13.40 9.32
CA TRP A 235 -2.01 14.16 8.21
C TRP A 235 -0.79 13.47 7.58
N GLY A 236 -0.26 12.44 8.23
CA GLY A 236 0.86 11.64 7.74
C GLY A 236 0.41 10.48 6.86
N LEU A 237 1.39 9.69 6.45
CA LEU A 237 1.22 8.48 5.67
C LEU A 237 1.18 7.27 6.59
N LYS A 238 0.12 6.46 6.51
CA LYS A 238 0.12 5.13 7.12
C LYS A 238 1.15 4.23 6.43
N LEU A 239 2.05 3.62 7.20
CA LEU A 239 3.01 2.63 6.74
C LEU A 239 2.55 1.22 7.11
N ARG A 240 2.85 0.27 6.22
CA ARG A 240 2.56 -1.15 6.40
C ARG A 240 3.75 -1.93 6.95
N HIS A 241 4.91 -1.29 7.03
CA HIS A 241 6.18 -1.93 7.35
C HIS A 241 6.34 -2.05 8.86
N ASN A 242 7.10 -3.07 9.26
CA ASN A 242 7.51 -3.26 10.64
C ASN A 242 8.76 -2.43 10.90
N PHE A 243 9.01 -2.14 12.18
CA PHE A 243 10.21 -1.45 12.61
C PHE A 243 10.89 -2.23 13.74
N VAL A 244 12.22 -2.22 13.69
CA VAL A 244 13.06 -2.75 14.76
C VAL A 244 13.92 -1.64 15.31
N PHE A 245 13.98 -1.51 16.64
CA PHE A 245 14.83 -0.51 17.30
C PHE A 245 16.19 -1.12 17.64
N THR A 246 17.27 -0.38 17.39
CA THR A 246 18.64 -0.87 17.64
C THR A 246 19.54 0.17 18.30
N THR A 247 20.52 -0.37 19.02
CA THR A 247 21.52 0.36 19.81
C THR A 247 22.93 0.26 19.23
N LYS A 248 23.83 1.19 19.59
CA LYS A 248 25.21 1.17 19.09
C LYS A 248 25.92 -0.11 19.53
N GLY A 249 26.46 -0.85 18.55
CA GLY A 249 27.08 -2.17 18.80
C GLY A 249 26.17 -3.35 18.47
N TYR A 250 24.86 -3.11 18.30
CA TYR A 250 23.90 -4.11 17.84
C TYR A 250 23.36 -3.73 16.46
N CYS A 251 23.42 -4.66 15.52
CA CYS A 251 22.72 -4.54 14.25
C CYS A 251 21.62 -5.59 14.24
N ALA A 252 20.43 -5.22 13.77
CA ALA A 252 19.46 -6.24 13.38
C ALA A 252 20.16 -7.20 12.39
N PRO A 253 19.99 -8.53 12.51
CA PRO A 253 20.59 -9.45 11.56
C PRO A 253 20.25 -9.03 10.13
N LYS A 254 21.20 -9.12 9.19
CA LYS A 254 20.95 -8.77 7.78
C LYS A 254 19.78 -9.55 7.16
N SER A 255 19.43 -10.70 7.74
CA SER A 255 18.26 -11.51 7.40
C SER A 255 16.91 -10.92 7.85
N CYS A 256 16.91 -9.93 8.76
CA CYS A 256 15.73 -9.41 9.43
C CYS A 256 15.41 -7.96 9.07
N ALA A 257 16.34 -7.21 8.46
CA ALA A 257 16.14 -5.80 8.09
C ALA A 257 16.21 -5.59 6.58
N SER A 258 15.15 -4.99 6.03
CA SER A 258 15.03 -4.59 4.64
C SER A 258 15.88 -3.34 4.35
N ASN A 259 16.27 -3.18 3.09
CA ASN A 259 17.08 -2.03 2.65
C ASN A 259 16.29 -0.72 2.80
N ILE A 260 16.77 0.19 3.65
CA ILE A 260 16.10 1.47 3.89
C ILE A 260 15.99 2.36 2.65
N ALA A 261 16.84 2.17 1.64
CA ALA A 261 16.71 2.89 0.37
C ALA A 261 15.36 2.61 -0.31
N THR A 262 14.81 1.40 -0.13
CA THR A 262 13.46 1.05 -0.60
C THR A 262 12.39 1.87 0.12
N LEU A 263 12.47 2.00 1.45
CA LEU A 263 11.55 2.86 2.20
C LEU A 263 11.67 4.32 1.75
N LYS A 264 12.89 4.85 1.66
CA LYS A 264 13.11 6.25 1.26
C LYS A 264 12.53 6.55 -0.12
N HIS A 265 12.69 5.64 -1.07
CA HIS A 265 12.09 5.79 -2.40
C HIS A 265 10.56 5.76 -2.35
N GLU A 266 9.96 4.85 -1.58
CA GLU A 266 8.52 4.82 -1.36
C GLU A 266 8.03 6.16 -0.76
N LEU A 267 8.70 6.65 0.28
CA LEU A 267 8.36 7.90 0.95
C LEU A 267 8.46 9.10 0.02
N ASP A 268 9.54 9.22 -0.77
CA ASP A 268 9.72 10.30 -1.76
C ASP A 268 8.55 10.36 -2.74
N TYR A 269 8.02 9.21 -3.17
CA TYR A 269 6.86 9.14 -4.06
C TYR A 269 5.56 9.48 -3.34
N ARG A 270 5.31 8.85 -2.19
CA ARG A 270 4.05 8.99 -1.46
C ARG A 270 3.87 10.38 -0.86
N PHE A 271 4.94 11.05 -0.42
CA PHE A 271 4.86 12.44 0.03
C PHE A 271 4.50 13.40 -1.10
N LYS A 272 5.02 13.17 -2.32
CA LYS A 272 4.63 13.96 -3.51
C LYS A 272 3.14 13.78 -3.82
N LEU A 273 2.65 12.55 -3.82
CA LEU A 273 1.22 12.28 -4.03
C LEU A 273 0.35 12.92 -2.95
N ASN A 274 0.69 12.74 -1.68
CA ASN A 274 -0.09 13.31 -0.58
C ASN A 274 -0.14 14.85 -0.64
N LYS A 275 0.96 15.49 -1.06
CA LYS A 275 0.97 16.95 -1.29
C LYS A 275 -0.04 17.35 -2.38
N LEU A 276 -0.08 16.62 -3.50
CA LEU A 276 -1.03 16.87 -4.59
C LEU A 276 -2.48 16.64 -4.14
N GLU A 277 -2.75 15.59 -3.37
CA GLU A 277 -4.09 15.31 -2.83
C GLU A 277 -4.56 16.41 -1.86
N ILE A 278 -3.67 16.90 -0.99
CA ILE A 278 -3.98 18.02 -0.08
C ILE A 278 -4.25 19.30 -0.88
N GLU A 279 -3.47 19.57 -1.93
CA GLU A 279 -3.71 20.72 -2.80
C GLU A 279 -5.03 20.61 -3.56
N GLN A 280 -5.37 19.45 -4.11
CA GLN A 280 -6.68 19.22 -4.76
C GLN A 280 -7.84 19.44 -3.80
N LYS A 281 -7.77 18.92 -2.58
CA LYS A 281 -8.82 19.13 -1.55
C LYS A 281 -9.00 20.59 -1.13
N ARG A 282 -8.01 21.44 -1.34
CA ARG A 282 -8.10 22.89 -1.07
C ARG A 282 -8.73 23.68 -2.22
N LEU A 283 -8.75 23.11 -3.42
CA LEU A 283 -9.30 23.73 -4.63
C LEU A 283 -10.77 23.35 -4.90
N MET A 284 -11.28 22.33 -4.19
CA MET A 284 -12.69 21.93 -4.18
C MET A 284 -13.42 22.58 -3.01
#